data_AF-A0A6G6YL61-F1
#
_entry.id   AF-A0A6G6YL61-F1
#
_cell.length_a   1.000
_cell.length_b   1.000
_cell.length_c   1.000
_cell.angle_alpha   90.00
_cell.angle_beta   90.00
_cell.angle_gamma   90.00
#
_symmetry.space_group_name_H-M   'P 1'
#
loop_
_entity.id
_entity.type
_entity.pdbx_description
1 polymer ?
#
loop_
_entity_poly.entity_id
_entity_poly.type
_entity_poly.pdbx_seq_one_letter_code
_entity_poly.pdbx_strand_id
1 'polypeptide(L)'
;MAQNVVLSSVVKSNDNQDKFLYKINPETTKGDYLGEILVNGFSNDDVAVFDAVYKKAKQVGANTFSWKKPDGMEDEAFNPNHYFLSLYYTPASEIPQEYNTIYLVASSKNDQKISINKDKMNLKERHFIRKTFSPGQEITVSTRQFLGSGIKVTGKEEHPAQYFQISNFKVKENQSMYGGINIKSSDIIGLERSYGDFLTTIYTEQK
;
A
#
# COMPACT_ATOMS: atom_id res chain seq x y z
N MET A 1 -11.37 4.03 19.63
CA MET A 1 -12.25 4.80 18.73
C MET A 1 -12.26 4.07 17.39
N ALA A 2 -13.40 3.90 16.72
CA ALA A 2 -13.45 3.27 15.40
C ALA A 2 -13.01 4.28 14.33
N GLN A 3 -12.24 3.84 13.33
CA GLN A 3 -11.90 4.69 12.19
C GLN A 3 -13.11 4.77 11.25
N ASN A 4 -13.48 5.99 10.88
CA ASN A 4 -14.59 6.31 10.02
C ASN A 4 -14.07 6.78 8.65
N VAL A 5 -14.71 6.31 7.59
CA VAL A 5 -14.39 6.65 6.20
C VAL A 5 -15.65 7.19 5.53
N VAL A 6 -15.65 8.47 5.20
CA VAL A 6 -16.80 9.18 4.64
C VAL A 6 -16.43 9.88 3.34
N LEU A 7 -17.38 9.96 2.40
CA LEU A 7 -17.27 10.91 1.29
C LEU A 7 -17.55 12.30 1.86
N SER A 8 -16.50 13.10 2.05
CA SER A 8 -16.61 14.47 2.58
C SER A 8 -17.16 15.43 1.53
N SER A 9 -16.92 15.14 0.25
CA SER A 9 -17.42 15.93 -0.88
C SER A 9 -17.64 15.05 -2.11
N VAL A 10 -18.65 15.39 -2.90
CA VAL A 10 -18.91 14.82 -4.23
C VAL A 10 -19.13 15.99 -5.18
N VAL A 11 -18.25 16.14 -6.16
CA VAL A 11 -18.31 17.20 -7.18
C VAL A 11 -19.06 16.69 -8.42
N LYS A 12 -18.69 15.50 -8.90
CA LYS A 12 -19.32 14.81 -10.03
C LYS A 12 -19.08 13.31 -9.94
N SER A 13 -19.93 12.53 -10.60
CA SER A 13 -19.74 11.09 -10.79
C SER A 13 -19.26 10.78 -12.20
N ASN A 14 -18.64 9.62 -12.38
CA ASN A 14 -18.27 9.05 -13.67
C ASN A 14 -18.81 7.61 -13.75
N ASP A 15 -19.28 7.16 -14.91
CA ASP A 15 -19.85 5.81 -15.09
C ASP A 15 -18.79 4.69 -15.18
N ASN A 16 -17.53 5.04 -14.94
CA ASN A 16 -16.39 4.12 -14.93
C ASN A 16 -16.58 2.89 -14.03
N GLN A 17 -16.23 1.72 -14.56
CA GLN A 17 -16.35 0.40 -13.91
C GLN A 17 -15.00 -0.26 -13.63
N ASP A 18 -13.89 0.49 -13.74
CA ASP A 18 -12.56 -0.04 -13.43
C ASP A 18 -12.50 -0.63 -12.01
N LYS A 19 -11.88 -1.80 -11.89
CA LYS A 19 -11.74 -2.53 -10.62
C LYS A 19 -10.52 -2.08 -9.79
N PHE A 20 -9.71 -1.17 -10.31
CA PHE A 20 -8.50 -0.70 -9.65
C PHE A 20 -8.69 0.69 -9.01
N LEU A 21 -7.87 1.01 -8.02
CA LEU A 21 -7.81 2.33 -7.40
C LEU A 21 -6.35 2.69 -7.14
N TYR A 22 -5.71 3.37 -8.09
CA TYR A 22 -4.26 3.63 -8.05
C TYR A 22 -3.92 5.02 -7.52
N LYS A 23 -2.76 5.13 -6.87
CA LYS A 23 -2.23 6.43 -6.46
C LYS A 23 -1.69 7.17 -7.68
N ILE A 24 -1.96 8.47 -7.76
CA ILE A 24 -1.40 9.38 -8.77
C ILE A 24 -0.81 10.63 -8.11
N ASN A 25 0.06 11.33 -8.83
CA ASN A 25 0.42 12.72 -8.51
C ASN A 25 -0.48 13.66 -9.35
N PRO A 26 -1.40 14.42 -8.74
CA PRO A 26 -2.30 15.30 -9.48
C PRO A 26 -1.59 16.49 -10.13
N GLU A 27 -0.36 16.82 -9.73
CA GLU A 27 0.43 17.89 -10.36
C GLU A 27 0.94 17.47 -11.76
N THR A 28 1.11 16.17 -11.99
CA THR A 28 1.69 15.63 -13.23
C THR A 28 0.74 14.70 -13.99
N THR A 29 -0.37 14.28 -13.37
CA THR A 29 -1.35 13.35 -13.94
C THR A 29 -2.66 14.07 -14.19
N LYS A 30 -3.13 14.07 -15.45
CA LYS A 30 -4.43 14.67 -15.79
C LYS A 30 -5.56 13.73 -15.40
N GLY A 31 -6.32 14.10 -14.37
CA GLY A 31 -7.49 13.37 -13.92
C GLY A 31 -8.70 14.29 -13.72
N ASP A 32 -9.89 13.77 -14.00
CA ASP A 32 -11.15 14.41 -13.66
C ASP A 32 -11.37 14.30 -12.16
N TYR A 33 -11.31 15.43 -11.44
CA TYR A 33 -11.62 15.45 -10.01
C TYR A 33 -13.10 15.15 -9.76
N LEU A 34 -13.38 14.17 -8.90
CA LEU A 34 -14.73 13.66 -8.62
C LEU A 34 -15.23 14.01 -7.22
N GLY A 35 -14.33 14.14 -6.25
CA GLY A 35 -14.68 14.40 -4.86
C GLY A 35 -13.57 14.04 -3.90
N GLU A 36 -13.93 13.86 -2.63
CA GLU A 36 -12.98 13.68 -1.55
C GLU A 36 -13.50 12.68 -0.51
N ILE A 37 -12.59 11.88 0.02
CA ILE A 37 -12.82 11.02 1.19
C ILE A 37 -12.11 11.63 2.39
N LEU A 38 -12.82 11.74 3.51
CA LEU A 38 -12.23 11.97 4.82
C LEU A 38 -12.11 10.63 5.55
N VAL A 39 -10.90 10.35 6.03
CA VAL A 39 -10.64 9.26 6.99
C VAL A 39 -10.34 9.88 8.34
N ASN A 40 -11.08 9.46 9.37
CA ASN A 40 -10.98 10.03 10.71
C ASN A 40 -10.96 8.95 11.80
N GLY A 41 -10.11 9.08 12.81
CA GLY A 41 -9.84 8.06 13.82
C GLY A 41 -8.72 7.10 13.40
N PHE A 42 -8.31 6.23 14.33
CA PHE A 42 -7.21 5.28 14.13
C PHE A 42 -7.71 3.84 13.99
N SER A 43 -7.14 3.09 13.06
CA SER A 43 -7.31 1.63 12.95
C SER A 43 -5.96 0.95 12.73
N ASN A 44 -5.81 -0.25 13.30
CA ASN A 44 -4.70 -1.17 12.99
C ASN A 44 -5.06 -2.21 11.92
N ASP A 45 -6.28 -2.14 11.39
CA ASP A 45 -6.79 -3.00 10.32
C ASP A 45 -6.81 -2.24 9.00
N ASP A 46 -5.63 -2.06 8.39
CA ASP A 46 -5.49 -1.28 7.15
C ASP A 46 -6.27 -1.90 5.99
N VAL A 47 -6.58 -3.21 6.03
CA VAL A 47 -7.41 -3.88 5.03
C VAL A 47 -8.85 -3.39 5.12
N ALA A 48 -9.43 -3.35 6.32
CA ALA A 48 -10.79 -2.86 6.51
C ALA A 48 -10.93 -1.38 6.11
N VAL A 49 -9.88 -0.59 6.36
CA VAL A 49 -9.84 0.84 5.99
C VAL A 49 -9.76 1.01 4.49
N PHE A 50 -8.87 0.26 3.83
CA PHE A 50 -8.77 0.25 2.38
C PHE A 50 -10.08 -0.19 1.71
N ASP A 51 -10.73 -1.25 2.20
CA ASP A 51 -12.02 -1.71 1.67
C ASP A 51 -13.09 -0.62 1.78
N ALA A 52 -13.15 0.11 2.89
CA ALA A 52 -14.05 1.23 3.05
C ALA A 52 -13.72 2.39 2.08
N VAL A 53 -12.44 2.77 1.96
CA VAL A 53 -11.97 3.81 1.02
C VAL A 53 -12.30 3.41 -0.42
N TYR A 54 -11.99 2.18 -0.80
CA TYR A 54 -12.26 1.62 -2.13
C TYR A 54 -13.75 1.67 -2.45
N LYS A 55 -14.62 1.19 -1.55
CA LYS A 55 -16.07 1.23 -1.74
C LYS A 55 -16.58 2.66 -1.93
N LYS A 56 -16.10 3.63 -1.14
CA LYS A 56 -16.47 5.04 -1.28
C LYS A 56 -15.97 5.64 -2.61
N ALA A 57 -14.75 5.35 -3.02
CA ALA A 57 -14.21 5.79 -4.31
C ALA A 57 -15.05 5.26 -5.48
N LYS A 58 -15.48 4.00 -5.42
CA LYS A 58 -16.32 3.38 -6.46
C LYS A 58 -17.74 3.92 -6.51
N GLN A 59 -18.28 4.49 -5.43
CA GLN A 59 -19.59 5.15 -5.46
C GLN A 59 -19.64 6.36 -6.40
N VAL A 60 -18.50 7.01 -6.66
CA VAL A 60 -18.41 8.17 -7.57
C VAL A 60 -17.72 7.84 -8.90
N GLY A 61 -17.30 6.57 -9.12
CA GLY A 61 -16.62 6.14 -10.34
C GLY A 61 -15.11 6.40 -10.37
N ALA A 62 -14.49 6.70 -9.22
CA ALA A 62 -13.06 6.96 -9.17
C ALA A 62 -12.21 5.71 -9.43
N ASN A 63 -11.13 5.84 -10.19
CA ASN A 63 -10.12 4.80 -10.41
C ASN A 63 -8.71 5.22 -9.97
N THR A 64 -8.54 6.46 -9.55
CA THR A 64 -7.29 6.96 -8.99
C THR A 64 -7.56 7.87 -7.79
N PHE A 65 -6.54 8.05 -6.95
CA PHE A 65 -6.59 8.90 -5.78
C PHE A 65 -5.24 9.58 -5.51
N SER A 66 -5.26 10.63 -4.70
CA SER A 66 -4.06 11.23 -4.12
C SER A 66 -4.33 11.65 -2.68
N TRP A 67 -3.28 11.68 -1.84
CA TRP A 67 -3.39 12.33 -0.54
C TRP A 67 -3.40 13.85 -0.73
N LYS A 68 -4.42 14.48 -0.16
CA LYS A 68 -4.52 15.94 -0.12
C LYS A 68 -3.80 16.45 1.13
N LYS A 69 -2.68 17.13 0.91
CA LYS A 69 -2.01 17.89 1.97
C LYS A 69 -2.91 19.04 2.44
N PRO A 70 -2.97 19.33 3.74
CA PRO A 70 -3.68 20.50 4.24
C PRO A 70 -3.12 21.80 3.63
N ASP A 71 -4.02 22.69 3.22
CA ASP A 71 -3.64 23.95 2.58
C ASP A 71 -2.82 24.83 3.54
N GLY A 72 -1.71 25.39 3.05
CA GLY A 72 -0.84 26.28 3.83
C GLY A 72 0.04 25.59 4.88
N MET A 73 0.06 24.26 4.93
CA MET A 73 0.93 23.49 5.83
C MET A 73 1.87 22.56 5.06
N GLU A 74 2.84 23.14 4.34
CA GLU A 74 3.80 22.38 3.53
C GLU A 74 4.62 21.37 4.33
N ASP A 75 4.88 21.69 5.61
CA ASP A 75 5.67 20.88 6.56
C ASP A 75 4.83 19.88 7.38
N GLU A 76 3.50 19.82 7.20
CA GLU A 76 2.68 18.93 8.01
C GLU A 76 2.92 17.46 7.64
N ALA A 77 3.35 16.69 8.63
CA ALA A 77 3.52 15.26 8.51
C ALA A 77 2.17 14.58 8.30
N PHE A 78 2.15 13.51 7.50
CA PHE A 78 0.95 12.70 7.31
C PHE A 78 0.39 12.22 8.67
N ASN A 79 -0.90 12.48 8.91
CA ASN A 79 -1.58 12.04 10.12
C ASN A 79 -2.49 10.83 9.81
N PRO A 80 -2.13 9.61 10.24
CA PRO A 80 -2.94 8.42 9.98
C PRO A 80 -4.31 8.43 10.68
N ASN A 81 -4.53 9.35 11.61
CA ASN A 81 -5.80 9.51 12.33
C ASN A 81 -6.75 10.49 11.64
N HIS A 82 -6.26 11.31 10.71
CA HIS A 82 -7.05 12.35 10.07
C HIS A 82 -6.41 12.75 8.74
N TYR A 83 -6.99 12.30 7.63
CA TYR A 83 -6.47 12.65 6.31
C TYR A 83 -7.57 12.66 5.25
N PHE A 84 -7.30 13.42 4.19
CA PHE A 84 -8.18 13.54 3.03
C PHE A 84 -7.54 12.87 1.82
N LEU A 85 -8.35 12.12 1.07
CA LEU A 85 -7.98 11.56 -0.23
C LEU A 85 -8.84 12.22 -1.31
N SER A 86 -8.17 12.89 -2.24
CA SER A 86 -8.81 13.39 -3.45
C SER A 86 -9.07 12.23 -4.41
N LEU A 87 -10.25 12.19 -5.01
CA LEU A 87 -10.69 11.13 -5.92
C LEU A 87 -10.76 11.62 -7.35
N TYR A 88 -10.29 10.80 -8.28
CA TYR A 88 -10.28 11.13 -9.69
C TYR A 88 -10.73 9.96 -10.57
N TYR A 89 -11.24 10.32 -11.74
CA TYR A 89 -11.20 9.43 -12.90
C TYR A 89 -10.00 9.81 -13.78
N THR A 90 -9.16 8.84 -14.09
CA THR A 90 -8.01 8.99 -14.98
C THR A 90 -8.08 7.90 -16.04
N PRO A 91 -8.06 8.24 -17.35
CA PRO A 91 -7.97 7.23 -18.41
C PRO A 91 -6.74 6.34 -18.18
N ALA A 92 -6.87 5.02 -18.38
CA ALA A 92 -5.79 4.08 -18.07
C ALA A 92 -4.46 4.39 -18.76
N SER A 93 -4.49 4.97 -19.96
CA SER A 93 -3.31 5.40 -20.73
C SER A 93 -2.58 6.60 -20.11
N GLU A 94 -3.26 7.41 -19.30
CA GLU A 94 -2.71 8.59 -18.63
C GLU A 94 -2.19 8.26 -17.22
N ILE A 95 -2.43 7.05 -16.72
CA ILE A 95 -1.93 6.62 -15.41
C ILE A 95 -0.43 6.34 -15.52
N PRO A 96 0.42 7.04 -14.74
CA PRO A 96 1.85 6.82 -14.78
C PRO A 96 2.21 5.36 -14.49
N GLN A 97 3.10 4.83 -15.34
CA GLN A 97 3.70 3.53 -15.13
C GLN A 97 5.00 3.70 -14.36
N GLU A 98 5.24 2.79 -13.42
CA GLU A 98 6.50 2.70 -12.70
C GLU A 98 7.08 1.31 -12.96
N TYR A 99 8.34 1.28 -13.36
CA TYR A 99 9.02 0.06 -13.75
C TYR A 99 10.20 -0.25 -12.82
N ASN A 100 10.54 -1.53 -12.74
CA ASN A 100 11.69 -2.06 -12.01
C ASN A 100 11.84 -1.44 -10.61
N THR A 101 10.72 -1.40 -9.90
CA THR A 101 10.65 -0.87 -8.54
C THR A 101 9.99 -1.90 -7.65
N ILE A 102 10.54 -2.10 -6.45
CA ILE A 102 9.88 -2.84 -5.38
C ILE A 102 9.55 -1.91 -4.22
N TYR A 103 8.38 -2.14 -3.63
CA TYR A 103 7.94 -1.57 -2.38
C TYR A 103 7.88 -2.67 -1.33
N LEU A 104 8.66 -2.53 -0.27
CA LEU A 104 8.67 -3.43 0.87
C LEU A 104 7.93 -2.74 2.01
N VAL A 105 6.70 -3.15 2.25
CA VAL A 105 5.78 -2.52 3.20
C VAL A 105 5.79 -3.31 4.51
N ALA A 106 6.00 -2.61 5.61
CA ALA A 106 5.96 -3.20 6.95
C ALA A 106 4.56 -3.71 7.31
N SER A 107 4.45 -4.40 8.45
CA SER A 107 3.14 -4.55 9.11
C SER A 107 2.82 -3.32 9.96
N SER A 108 1.54 -3.13 10.28
CA SER A 108 1.06 -2.02 11.11
C SER A 108 1.35 -2.13 12.61
N LYS A 109 1.96 -3.23 13.06
CA LYS A 109 1.96 -3.62 14.49
C LYS A 109 3.34 -3.87 15.12
N ASN A 110 4.34 -4.16 14.30
CA ASN A 110 5.66 -4.52 14.80
C ASN A 110 6.70 -4.11 13.78
N ASP A 111 7.94 -3.98 14.22
CA ASP A 111 9.09 -3.92 13.30
C ASP A 111 9.37 -5.30 12.69
N GLN A 112 9.97 -5.31 11.49
CA GLN A 112 10.43 -6.52 10.80
C GLN A 112 11.94 -6.49 10.61
N LYS A 113 12.60 -7.59 11.02
CA LYS A 113 14.02 -7.81 10.71
C LYS A 113 14.13 -8.40 9.30
N ILE A 114 14.73 -7.65 8.39
CA ILE A 114 14.88 -8.05 6.99
C ILE A 114 16.34 -7.96 6.56
N SER A 115 16.65 -8.63 5.45
CA SER A 115 17.84 -8.38 4.67
C SER A 115 17.42 -8.01 3.25
N ILE A 116 17.99 -6.96 2.70
CA ILE A 116 17.92 -6.67 1.26
C ILE A 116 19.31 -6.97 0.71
N ASN A 117 19.38 -7.94 -0.19
CA ASN A 117 20.60 -8.63 -0.61
C ASN A 117 21.34 -9.21 0.60
N LYS A 118 22.41 -8.55 1.05
CA LYS A 118 23.20 -8.93 2.23
C LYS A 118 23.09 -7.90 3.37
N ASP A 119 22.45 -6.76 3.11
CA ASP A 119 22.36 -5.66 4.04
C ASP A 119 21.20 -5.88 4.99
N LYS A 120 21.57 -6.02 6.26
CA LYS A 120 20.67 -6.33 7.37
C LYS A 120 20.08 -5.04 7.92
N MET A 121 18.77 -4.99 8.08
CA MET A 121 18.10 -3.81 8.64
C MET A 121 16.82 -4.18 9.40
N ASN A 122 16.30 -3.20 10.15
CA ASN A 122 14.97 -3.24 10.73
C ASN A 122 14.08 -2.32 9.89
N LEU A 123 13.04 -2.88 9.29
CA LEU A 123 11.95 -2.13 8.69
C LEU A 123 10.96 -1.79 9.82
N LYS A 124 10.78 -0.50 10.10
CA LYS A 124 9.90 -0.05 11.18
C LYS A 124 8.43 -0.32 10.85
N GLU A 125 7.60 -0.55 11.86
CA GLU A 125 6.15 -0.61 11.67
C GLU A 125 5.63 0.66 10.98
N ARG A 126 4.57 0.53 10.17
CA ARG A 126 4.01 1.64 9.38
C ARG A 126 5.02 2.40 8.53
N HIS A 127 6.11 1.74 8.12
CA HIS A 127 7.04 2.24 7.13
C HIS A 127 7.06 1.36 5.89
N PHE A 128 7.62 1.89 4.80
CA PHE A 128 7.96 1.10 3.62
C PHE A 128 9.34 1.48 3.10
N ILE A 129 9.96 0.60 2.33
CA ILE A 129 11.18 0.89 1.58
C ILE A 129 10.85 0.81 0.10
N ARG A 130 11.26 1.82 -0.68
CA ARG A 130 11.24 1.79 -2.14
C ARG A 130 12.65 1.49 -2.67
N LYS A 131 12.79 0.54 -3.59
CA LYS A 131 14.05 0.27 -4.30
C LYS A 131 13.80 0.16 -5.79
N THR A 132 14.50 0.97 -6.55
CA THR A 132 14.57 0.90 -8.01
C THR A 132 15.79 0.08 -8.43
N PHE A 133 15.70 -0.58 -9.59
CA PHE A 133 16.78 -1.41 -10.13
C PHE A 133 16.77 -1.41 -11.65
N SER A 134 17.89 -1.74 -12.26
CA SER A 134 18.00 -1.82 -13.72
C SER A 134 17.52 -3.18 -14.25
N PRO A 135 17.13 -3.29 -15.54
CA PRO A 135 16.95 -4.58 -16.19
C PRO A 135 18.19 -5.48 -16.03
N GLY A 136 17.97 -6.76 -15.72
CA GLY A 136 19.03 -7.72 -15.43
C GLY A 136 19.60 -7.66 -14.00
N GLN A 137 19.36 -6.58 -13.25
CA GLN A 137 19.73 -6.53 -11.83
C GLN A 137 18.79 -7.38 -10.98
N GLU A 138 19.35 -8.07 -10.00
CA GLU A 138 18.61 -8.89 -9.06
C GLU A 138 18.59 -8.23 -7.68
N ILE A 139 17.42 -8.21 -7.05
CA ILE A 139 17.25 -7.89 -5.62
C ILE A 139 16.73 -9.13 -4.91
N THR A 140 17.45 -9.57 -3.88
CA THR A 140 16.97 -10.59 -2.95
C THR A 140 16.45 -9.90 -1.70
N VAL A 141 15.29 -10.30 -1.18
CA VAL A 141 14.76 -9.83 0.11
C VAL A 141 14.48 -11.05 0.96
N SER A 142 14.96 -11.07 2.20
CA SER A 142 14.67 -12.16 3.12
C SER A 142 14.27 -11.65 4.49
N THR A 143 13.37 -12.38 5.12
CA THR A 143 13.04 -12.20 6.53
C THR A 143 14.05 -12.97 7.36
N ARG A 144 14.50 -12.37 8.46
CA ARG A 144 15.59 -12.95 9.27
C ARG A 144 15.08 -13.86 10.38
N GLN A 145 13.95 -14.54 10.16
CA GLN A 145 13.35 -15.48 11.10
C GLN A 145 13.86 -16.92 10.86
N PHE A 146 13.54 -17.84 11.77
CA PHE A 146 14.12 -19.20 11.83
C PHE A 146 13.93 -20.03 10.55
N LEU A 147 12.81 -19.85 9.82
CA LEU A 147 12.54 -20.49 8.52
C LEU A 147 12.68 -19.52 7.33
N GLY A 148 13.32 -18.37 7.57
CA GLY A 148 13.44 -17.18 6.71
C GLY A 148 12.81 -17.27 5.32
N SER A 149 11.60 -16.72 5.18
CA SER A 149 11.00 -16.53 3.86
C SER A 149 11.80 -15.49 3.07
N GLY A 150 12.04 -15.75 1.79
CA GLY A 150 12.74 -14.83 0.90
C GLY A 150 12.15 -14.79 -0.50
N ILE A 151 12.26 -13.63 -1.13
CA ILE A 151 11.92 -13.40 -2.53
C ILE A 151 13.15 -12.95 -3.29
N LYS A 152 13.16 -13.24 -4.58
CA LYS A 152 14.16 -12.77 -5.52
C LYS A 152 13.43 -12.12 -6.68
N VAL A 153 13.74 -10.86 -6.93
CA VAL A 153 13.12 -10.07 -8.00
C VAL A 153 14.21 -9.67 -8.98
N THR A 154 13.97 -9.93 -10.26
CA THR A 154 14.89 -9.59 -11.33
C THR A 154 14.26 -8.53 -12.22
N GLY A 155 15.00 -7.46 -12.50
CA GLY A 155 14.57 -6.41 -13.42
C GLY A 155 14.43 -6.93 -14.83
N LYS A 156 13.38 -6.50 -15.52
CA LYS A 156 13.15 -6.75 -16.94
C LYS A 156 12.69 -5.46 -17.61
N GLU A 157 12.76 -5.39 -18.92
CA GLU A 157 12.18 -4.25 -19.64
C GLU A 157 10.70 -4.10 -19.28
N GLU A 158 10.31 -2.87 -18.94
CA GLU A 158 8.94 -2.49 -18.57
C GLU A 158 8.29 -3.37 -17.49
N HIS A 159 9.09 -4.00 -16.61
CA HIS A 159 8.53 -4.82 -15.53
C HIS A 159 7.85 -3.92 -14.49
N PRO A 160 6.54 -4.07 -14.23
CA PRO A 160 5.82 -3.14 -13.38
C PRO A 160 6.33 -3.16 -11.94
N ALA A 161 6.09 -2.06 -11.24
CA ALA A 161 6.34 -1.97 -9.81
C ALA A 161 5.62 -3.10 -9.05
N GLN A 162 6.32 -3.69 -8.08
CA GLN A 162 5.79 -4.77 -7.25
C GLN A 162 5.76 -4.36 -5.80
N TYR A 163 4.72 -4.79 -5.11
CA TYR A 163 4.49 -4.45 -3.71
C TYR A 163 4.51 -5.74 -2.90
N PHE A 164 5.25 -5.74 -1.80
CA PHE A 164 5.35 -6.87 -0.91
C PHE A 164 5.09 -6.39 0.51
N GLN A 165 4.16 -7.04 1.21
CA GLN A 165 4.02 -6.88 2.64
C GLN A 165 4.90 -7.87 3.38
N ILE A 166 5.65 -7.36 4.35
CA ILE A 166 6.49 -8.16 5.24
C ILE A 166 5.79 -8.25 6.58
N SER A 167 5.50 -9.47 7.00
CA SER A 167 4.84 -9.75 8.28
C SER A 167 5.66 -10.73 9.10
N ASN A 168 5.54 -10.65 10.42
CA ASN A 168 6.10 -11.68 11.27
C ASN A 168 5.20 -12.91 11.21
N PHE A 169 5.79 -14.09 11.00
CA PHE A 169 5.16 -15.40 11.16
C PHE A 169 4.18 -15.41 12.34
N LYS A 170 2.91 -15.72 12.06
CA LYS A 170 1.92 -15.97 13.12
C LYS A 170 1.58 -17.44 13.13
N VAL A 171 2.06 -18.16 14.15
CA VAL A 171 1.45 -19.44 14.55
C VAL A 171 0.05 -19.10 15.04
N LYS A 172 -0.98 -19.50 14.30
CA LYS A 172 -2.32 -19.62 14.89
C LYS A 172 -2.45 -21.01 15.47
N GLU A 173 -2.70 -21.10 16.77
CA GLU A 173 -3.17 -22.35 17.38
C GLU A 173 -4.53 -22.73 16.77
N ASN A 174 -4.71 -24.01 16.49
CA ASN A 174 -6.00 -24.55 16.03
C ASN A 174 -6.79 -25.04 17.24
N GLN A 175 -8.04 -24.61 17.39
CA GLN A 175 -9.02 -25.21 18.29
C GLN A 175 -9.61 -26.51 17.70
N SER A 176 -8.76 -27.38 17.14
CA SER A 176 -9.17 -28.67 16.58
C SER A 176 -8.67 -29.79 17.47
N MET A 177 -9.58 -30.65 17.92
CA MET A 177 -9.31 -31.84 18.74
C MET A 177 -8.40 -32.89 18.08
N TYR A 178 -7.94 -32.67 16.85
CA TYR A 178 -6.97 -33.53 16.17
C TYR A 178 -5.68 -32.76 15.92
N GLY A 179 -4.65 -33.15 16.68
CA GLY A 179 -3.32 -32.55 16.68
C GLY A 179 -2.72 -32.44 15.27
N GLY A 180 -2.47 -31.19 14.88
CA GLY A 180 -1.78 -30.84 13.67
C GLY A 180 -1.56 -29.33 13.66
N ILE A 181 -0.31 -28.91 13.80
CA ILE A 181 0.06 -27.50 13.59
C ILE A 181 -0.10 -27.24 12.09
N ASN A 182 -1.15 -26.50 11.71
CA ASN A 182 -1.25 -25.99 10.35
C ASN A 182 -0.36 -24.75 10.22
N ILE A 183 0.86 -24.96 9.74
CA ILE A 183 1.80 -23.89 9.41
C ILE A 183 1.48 -23.39 8.00
N LYS A 184 0.75 -22.29 7.89
CA LYS A 184 0.65 -21.51 6.63
C LYS A 184 0.96 -20.05 6.93
N SER A 185 2.05 -19.53 6.37
CA SER A 185 2.08 -18.30 5.56
C SER A 185 3.52 -17.82 5.39
N SER A 186 3.93 -17.57 4.14
CA SER A 186 5.17 -16.86 3.83
C SER A 186 5.22 -15.53 4.58
N ASP A 187 6.35 -15.20 5.20
CA ASP A 187 6.57 -13.92 5.89
C ASP A 187 6.59 -12.73 4.92
N ILE A 188 6.63 -13.00 3.62
CA ILE A 188 6.57 -12.02 2.53
C ILE A 188 5.37 -12.38 1.63
N ILE A 189 4.45 -11.43 1.46
CA ILE A 189 3.23 -11.60 0.67
C ILE A 189 3.20 -10.54 -0.43
N GLY A 190 2.96 -10.93 -1.68
CA GLY A 190 2.73 -9.98 -2.78
C GLY A 190 1.39 -9.26 -2.61
N LEU A 191 1.38 -7.96 -2.85
CA LEU A 191 0.17 -7.13 -2.79
C LEU A 191 -0.28 -6.74 -4.20
N GLU A 192 -1.60 -6.62 -4.37
CA GLU A 192 -2.17 -5.93 -5.52
C GLU A 192 -1.88 -4.43 -5.42
N ARG A 193 -1.65 -3.78 -6.57
CA ARG A 193 -1.17 -2.39 -6.65
C ARG A 193 -2.07 -1.40 -5.92
N SER A 194 -3.40 -1.49 -6.05
CA SER A 194 -4.32 -0.56 -5.40
C SER A 194 -4.14 -0.55 -3.87
N TYR A 195 -3.97 -1.72 -3.27
CA TYR A 195 -3.69 -1.81 -1.83
C TYR A 195 -2.27 -1.36 -1.47
N GLY A 196 -1.27 -1.71 -2.30
CA GLY A 196 0.10 -1.24 -2.11
C GLY A 196 0.24 0.30 -2.19
N ASP A 197 -0.43 0.92 -3.15
CA ASP A 197 -0.53 2.37 -3.34
C ASP A 197 -1.21 3.05 -2.15
N PHE A 198 -2.25 2.42 -1.60
CA PHE A 198 -2.89 2.90 -0.38
C PHE A 198 -1.92 2.85 0.81
N LEU A 199 -1.26 1.72 1.06
CA LEU A 199 -0.32 1.58 2.17
C LEU A 199 0.86 2.57 2.05
N THR A 200 1.44 2.72 0.86
CA THR A 200 2.54 3.69 0.62
C THR A 200 2.08 5.16 0.60
N THR A 201 0.77 5.40 0.73
CA THR A 201 0.22 6.75 1.00
C THR A 201 0.15 7.01 2.50
N ILE A 202 -0.21 5.99 3.30
CA ILE A 202 -0.45 6.15 4.74
C ILE A 202 0.74 5.75 5.62
N TYR A 203 1.80 5.19 5.03
CA TYR A 203 3.04 4.78 5.69
C TYR A 203 4.19 5.71 5.31
N THR A 204 5.21 5.76 6.17
CA THR A 204 6.40 6.60 5.94
C THR A 204 7.47 5.86 5.16
N GLU A 205 8.05 6.50 4.14
CA GLU A 205 9.21 5.94 3.45
C GLU A 205 10.44 5.93 4.38
N GLN A 206 11.03 4.75 4.60
CA GLN A 206 12.29 4.56 5.30
C GLN A 206 13.43 4.55 4.27
N LYS A 207 14.23 5.61 4.27
CA LYS A 207 15.36 5.79 3.36
C LYS A 207 16.59 4.99 3.78
#